data_AF-A0A536GKW1-F1
#
_entry.id   AF-A0A536GKW1-F1
#
_cell.length_a   1.000
_cell.length_b   1.000
_cell.length_c   1.000
_cell.angle_alpha   90.00
_cell.angle_beta   90.00
_cell.angle_gamma   90.00
#
_symmetry.space_group_name_H-M   'P 1'
#
loop_
_entity.id
_entity.type
_entity.pdbx_description
1 polymer ?
#
loop_
_entity_poly.entity_id
_entity_poly.type
_entity_poly.pdbx_seq_one_letter_code
_entity_poly.pdbx_strand_id
1 'polypeptide(L)'
;MASVADLVEPEGLRERAGEYLERAGQVLRESGRVQLVELGPVRVLATVDDGGVRTVRLESGSDGLVVACDCEAPAASGWCPHAVATAIETWHRAPPRR
;
A
#
# COMPACT_ATOMS: atom_id res chain seq x y z
N MET A 1 -13.28 -13.56 1.32
CA MET A 1 -12.46 -12.39 1.68
C MET A 1 -12.01 -11.74 0.39
N ALA A 2 -12.18 -10.42 0.25
CA ALA A 2 -11.67 -9.69 -0.91
C ALA A 2 -10.14 -9.76 -0.94
N SER A 3 -9.52 -9.73 -2.12
CA SER A 3 -8.06 -9.69 -2.17
C SER A 3 -7.54 -8.34 -1.66
N VAL A 4 -6.30 -8.28 -1.15
CA VAL A 4 -5.61 -7.02 -0.81
C VAL A 4 -5.69 -6.07 -1.98
N ALA A 5 -5.49 -6.62 -3.19
CA ALA A 5 -5.51 -5.86 -4.40
C ALA A 5 -6.91 -5.23 -4.62
N ASP A 6 -8.02 -5.95 -4.43
CA ASP A 6 -9.39 -5.39 -4.53
C ASP A 6 -9.61 -4.30 -3.47
N LEU A 7 -9.06 -4.51 -2.28
CA LEU A 7 -9.15 -3.59 -1.16
C LEU A 7 -8.25 -2.36 -1.31
N VAL A 8 -7.44 -2.23 -2.36
CA VAL A 8 -6.58 -1.07 -2.62
C VAL A 8 -6.78 -0.48 -4.02
N GLU A 9 -7.98 -0.64 -4.58
CA GLU A 9 -8.31 0.05 -5.84
C GLU A 9 -8.06 1.56 -5.74
N PRO A 10 -7.61 2.23 -6.82
CA PRO A 10 -7.18 3.62 -6.78
C PRO A 10 -8.23 4.58 -6.20
N GLU A 11 -9.48 4.43 -6.60
CA GLU A 11 -10.60 5.25 -6.16
C GLU A 11 -10.81 5.12 -4.65
N GLY A 12 -10.98 3.90 -4.14
CA GLY A 12 -11.15 3.65 -2.71
C GLY A 12 -9.89 3.93 -1.87
N LEU A 13 -8.70 3.87 -2.46
CA LEU A 13 -7.45 4.26 -1.80
C LEU A 13 -7.39 5.77 -1.58
N ARG A 14 -7.74 6.58 -2.58
CA ARG A 14 -7.79 8.04 -2.47
C ARG A 14 -8.76 8.50 -1.40
N GLU A 15 -9.94 7.88 -1.30
CA GLU A 15 -10.93 8.21 -0.26
C GLU A 15 -10.42 7.95 1.16
N ARG A 16 -9.66 6.87 1.38
CA ARG A 16 -9.16 6.48 2.72
C ARG A 16 -7.87 7.19 3.12
N ALA A 17 -6.94 7.37 2.19
CA ALA A 17 -5.63 7.97 2.46
C ALA A 17 -5.63 9.50 2.25
N GLY A 18 -6.55 10.02 1.44
CA GLY A 18 -6.57 11.41 1.02
C GLY A 18 -5.57 11.72 -0.10
N GLU A 19 -5.86 12.76 -0.87
CA GLU A 19 -5.10 13.15 -2.07
C GLU A 19 -3.63 13.45 -1.79
N TYR A 20 -3.30 14.01 -0.62
CA TYR A 20 -1.92 14.30 -0.26
C TYR A 20 -1.07 13.03 -0.16
N LEU A 21 -1.57 12.00 0.54
CA LEU A 21 -0.86 10.74 0.70
C LEU A 21 -0.84 9.93 -0.61
N GLU A 22 -1.92 9.98 -1.40
CA GLU A 22 -1.96 9.41 -2.75
C GLU A 22 -0.81 9.96 -3.61
N ARG A 23 -0.68 11.28 -3.69
CA ARG A 23 0.40 11.93 -4.46
C ARG A 23 1.79 11.55 -3.93
N ALA A 24 1.98 11.56 -2.61
CA ALA A 24 3.27 11.19 -2.02
C ALA A 24 3.64 9.72 -2.28
N GLY A 25 2.68 8.80 -2.16
CA GLY A 25 2.88 7.38 -2.45
C GLY A 25 3.16 7.12 -3.94
N GLN A 26 2.48 7.84 -4.83
CA GLN A 26 2.74 7.78 -6.27
C GLN A 26 4.19 8.15 -6.60
N VAL A 27 4.72 9.24 -6.00
CA VAL A 27 6.11 9.67 -6.19
C VAL A 27 7.10 8.59 -5.75
N LEU A 28 6.86 7.93 -4.61
CA LEU A 28 7.73 6.84 -4.12
C LEU A 28 7.71 5.64 -5.07
N ARG A 29 6.53 5.26 -5.57
CA ARG A 29 6.37 4.17 -6.55
C ARG A 29 7.09 4.48 -7.86
N GLU A 30 6.84 5.64 -8.45
CA GLU A 30 7.43 6.05 -9.73
C GLU A 30 8.95 6.20 -9.66
N SER A 31 9.48 6.52 -8.48
CA SER A 31 10.92 6.55 -8.23
C SER A 31 11.56 5.15 -8.15
N GLY A 32 10.80 4.07 -8.34
CA GLY A 32 11.30 2.70 -8.28
C GLY A 32 11.72 2.25 -6.87
N ARG A 33 11.23 2.93 -5.84
CA ARG A 33 11.65 2.70 -4.45
C ARG A 33 10.83 1.66 -3.70
N VAL A 34 9.83 1.05 -4.35
CA VAL A 34 8.96 0.03 -3.78
C VAL A 34 9.38 -1.34 -4.28
N GLN A 35 9.72 -2.23 -3.35
CA GLN A 35 10.00 -3.63 -3.65
C GLN A 35 8.98 -4.52 -2.94
N LEU A 36 8.12 -5.19 -3.72
CA LEU A 36 7.23 -6.22 -3.19
C LEU A 36 8.04 -7.48 -2.88
N VAL A 37 8.18 -7.80 -1.60
CA VAL A 37 8.85 -9.01 -1.09
C VAL A 37 7.89 -10.21 -1.19
N GLU A 38 6.61 -9.98 -0.93
CA GLU A 38 5.53 -10.96 -1.05
C GLU A 38 4.34 -10.28 -1.73
N LEU A 39 3.80 -10.89 -2.80
CA LEU A 39 2.58 -10.45 -3.47
C LEU A 39 1.59 -11.62 -3.51
N GLY A 40 0.65 -11.62 -2.58
CA GLY A 40 -0.42 -12.60 -2.48
C GLY A 40 -1.80 -11.95 -2.42
N PRO A 41 -2.87 -12.75 -2.62
CA PRO A 41 -4.24 -12.24 -2.57
C PRO A 41 -4.65 -11.82 -1.16
N VAL A 42 -4.13 -12.45 -0.11
CA VAL A 42 -4.50 -12.16 1.29
C VAL A 42 -3.49 -11.26 1.98
N ARG A 43 -2.23 -11.28 1.53
CA ARG A 43 -1.12 -10.59 2.19
C ARG A 43 -0.15 -10.06 1.15
N VAL A 44 0.33 -8.85 1.41
CA VAL A 44 1.44 -8.22 0.69
C VAL A 44 2.46 -7.74 1.71
N LEU A 45 3.72 -8.05 1.45
CA LEU A 45 4.87 -7.53 2.19
C LEU A 45 5.75 -6.75 1.21
N ALA A 46 6.13 -5.54 1.58
CA ALA A 46 7.00 -4.70 0.77
C ALA A 46 8.04 -3.99 1.61
N THR A 47 9.13 -3.62 0.96
CA THR A 47 10.10 -2.65 1.47
C THR A 47 10.04 -1.39 0.62
N VAL A 48 10.04 -0.23 1.26
CA VAL A 48 10.06 1.08 0.60
C VAL A 48 11.28 1.87 1.07
N ASP A 49 12.12 2.30 0.14
CA ASP A 49 13.24 3.21 0.47
C ASP A 49 12.77 4.66 0.45
N ASP A 50 12.91 5.36 1.58
CA ASP A 50 12.60 6.78 1.69
C ASP A 50 13.63 7.50 2.58
N GLY A 51 14.91 7.42 2.17
CA GLY A 51 16.03 7.85 3.01
C GLY A 51 16.34 6.84 4.11
N GLY A 52 15.91 5.60 3.93
CA GLY A 52 15.92 4.51 4.89
C GLY A 52 14.86 3.48 4.51
N VAL A 53 15.15 2.20 4.73
CA VAL A 53 14.23 1.11 4.37
C VAL A 53 13.09 1.02 5.38
N ARG A 54 11.86 1.04 4.88
CA ARG A 54 10.63 0.85 5.65
C ARG A 54 9.93 -0.43 5.23
N THR A 55 9.44 -1.19 6.20
CA THR A 55 8.69 -2.41 5.95
C THR A 55 7.20 -2.11 6.01
N VAL A 56 6.48 -2.47 4.95
CA VAL A 56 5.03 -2.30 4.82
C VAL A 56 4.36 -3.66 4.71
N ARG A 57 3.28 -3.85 5.45
CA ARG A 57 2.40 -5.01 5.35
C ARG A 57 0.98 -4.56 5.07
N LEU A 58 0.37 -5.16 4.05
CA LEU A 58 -1.05 -5.04 3.75
C LEU A 58 -1.69 -6.42 3.88
N GLU A 59 -2.73 -6.55 4.69
CA GLU A 59 -3.42 -7.82 4.91
C GLU A 59 -4.93 -7.65 4.77
N SER A 60 -5.56 -8.57 4.03
CA SER A 60 -7.02 -8.68 3.97
C SER A 60 -7.51 -9.39 5.23
N GLY A 61 -8.28 -8.69 6.05
CA GLY A 61 -8.92 -9.19 7.26
C GLY A 61 -10.44 -9.34 7.13
N SER A 62 -11.09 -9.77 8.21
CA SER A 62 -12.56 -9.87 8.30
C SER A 62 -13.26 -8.52 8.13
N ASP A 63 -12.65 -7.46 8.64
CA ASP A 63 -13.22 -6.11 8.70
C ASP A 63 -12.65 -5.18 7.61
N GLY A 64 -11.96 -5.75 6.61
CA GLY A 64 -11.34 -5.03 5.51
C GLY A 64 -9.82 -5.04 5.56
N LEU A 65 -9.20 -3.98 5.06
CA LEU A 65 -7.75 -3.90 4.91
C LEU A 65 -7.06 -3.52 6.21
N VAL A 66 -6.13 -4.36 6.66
CA VAL A 66 -5.19 -4.06 7.74
C VAL A 66 -3.91 -3.52 7.12
N VAL A 67 -3.51 -2.32 7.55
CA VAL A 67 -2.32 -1.62 7.06
C VAL A 67 -1.33 -1.49 8.22
N ALA A 68 -0.09 -1.90 7.98
CA ALA A 68 1.00 -1.71 8.93
C ALA A 68 2.26 -1.21 8.21
N CYS A 69 2.93 -0.23 8.82
CA CYS A 69 4.22 0.28 8.38
C CYS A 69 5.08 0.54 9.62
N ASP A 70 6.39 0.29 9.52
CA ASP A 70 7.35 0.53 10.61
C ASP A 70 7.86 1.98 10.70
N CYS A 71 7.30 2.90 9.91
CA CYS A 71 7.62 4.33 10.01
C CYS A 71 7.09 4.92 11.32
N GLU A 72 7.81 5.90 11.88
CA GLU A 72 7.45 6.54 13.17
C GLU A 72 6.20 7.43 13.11
N ALA A 73 5.63 7.66 11.92
CA ALA A 73 4.48 8.53 11.69
C ALA A 73 3.40 7.90 10.80
N PRO A 74 2.75 6.80 11.22
CA PRO A 74 1.47 6.46 10.59
C PRO A 74 0.49 7.58 10.91
N ALA A 75 -0.21 8.13 9.90
CA ALA A 75 -1.27 9.09 10.15
C ALA A 75 -2.35 8.47 11.06
N ALA A 76 -3.22 9.29 11.65
CA ALA A 76 -4.34 8.79 12.45
C ALA A 76 -5.26 7.79 11.69
N SER A 77 -5.20 7.79 10.36
CA SER A 77 -5.91 6.86 9.47
C SER A 77 -5.19 5.52 9.25
N GLY A 78 -4.01 5.30 9.85
CA GLY A 78 -3.16 4.12 9.60
C GLY A 78 -2.41 4.15 8.26
N TRP A 79 -2.60 5.19 7.46
CA TRP A 79 -1.93 5.38 6.17
C TRP A 79 -0.70 6.28 6.28
N CYS A 80 0.32 5.97 5.49
CA CYS A 80 1.49 6.81 5.26
C CYS A 80 1.88 6.73 3.77
N PRO A 81 2.80 7.57 3.28
CA PRO A 81 3.26 7.49 1.90
C PRO A 81 3.78 6.11 1.51
N HIS A 82 4.47 5.39 2.40
CA HIS A 82 5.01 4.05 2.12
C HIS A 82 3.89 3.00 1.95
N ALA A 83 2.89 3.05 2.82
CA ALA A 83 1.72 2.18 2.74
C ALA A 83 0.92 2.41 1.46
N VAL A 84 0.72 3.67 1.09
CA VAL A 84 0.04 4.05 -0.15
C VAL A 84 0.85 3.64 -1.38
N ALA A 85 2.16 3.87 -1.40
CA ALA A 85 3.02 3.44 -2.50
C ALA A 85 2.96 1.91 -2.72
N THR A 86 2.96 1.15 -1.62
CA THR A 86 2.80 -0.31 -1.64
C THR A 86 1.43 -0.72 -2.15
N ALA A 87 0.36 -0.03 -1.74
CA ALA A 87 -1.00 -0.28 -2.19
C ALA A 87 -1.16 -0.04 -3.70
N ILE A 88 -0.64 1.07 -4.21
CA ILE A 88 -0.65 1.39 -5.65
C ILE A 88 0.17 0.34 -6.42
N GLU A 89 1.38 0.00 -5.97
CA GLU A 89 2.20 -1.01 -6.63
C GLU A 89 1.54 -2.40 -6.62
N THR A 90 0.86 -2.75 -5.54
CA THR A 90 0.06 -3.97 -5.43
C THR A 90 -1.04 -3.99 -6.49
N TRP A 91 -1.79 -2.90 -6.64
CA TRP A 91 -2.83 -2.78 -7.66
C TRP A 91 -2.27 -2.97 -9.07
N HIS A 92 -1.13 -2.33 -9.37
CA HIS A 92 -0.49 -2.41 -10.68
C HIS A 92 0.09 -3.77 -11.02
N ARG A 93 0.62 -4.51 -10.03
CA ARG A 93 1.21 -5.84 -10.26
C ARG A 93 0.23 -7.00 -10.14
N ALA A 94 -0.95 -6.75 -9.56
CA ALA A 94 -2.00 -7.76 -9.51
C ALA A 94 -2.43 -8.17 -10.93
N PRO A 95 -2.79 -9.45 -11.17
CA PRO A 95 -3.31 -9.89 -12.46
C PRO A 95 -4.54 -9.06 -12.88
N PRO A 96 -4.79 -8.88 -14.19
CA PRO A 96 -5.99 -8.21 -14.67
C PRO A 96 -7.23 -8.89 -14.11
N ARG A 97 -8.10 -8.11 -13.47
CA ARG A 97 -9.38 -8.60 -12.95
C ARG A 97 -10.39 -8.58 -14.08
N ARG A 98 -11.13 -9.68 -14.24
CA ARG A 98 -12.24 -9.82 -15.21
C ARG A 98 -13.56 -9.44 -14.58
#